data_AF-A0A1F8PJC2-F1
#
_entry.id   AF-A0A1F8PJC2-F1
#
_cell.length_a   1.000
_cell.length_b   1.000
_cell.length_c   1.000
_cell.angle_alpha   90.00
_cell.angle_beta   90.00
_cell.angle_gamma   90.00
#
_symmetry.space_group_name_H-M   'P 1'
#
loop_
_entity.id
_entity.type
_entity.pdbx_description
1 polymer ?
#
loop_
_entity_poly.entity_id
_entity_poly.type
_entity_poly.pdbx_seq_one_letter_code
_entity_poly.pdbx_strand_id
1 'polypeptide(L)'
;MYIGVIMIGLLHGLEPGHGWPVAVMYSMQKRNPVLSGAVSSSIIGMGHLISSIAVVVAYVLLQRWFNFEAPWIKYLAAGVLLVLAYKLFTEKTDKMEKQHGHIHENQPETEHEHEHEHPGQGWHIHFHKHTTGLVLSLWGLATFAFILGFAHEEEFALLALVAGGANAWILMLSYGLAVLAGLITVTLAGVKIYKILRPKLSQYEKYVPKVSAVILVLLVIVIIFF
;
A
#
# COMPACT_ATOMS: atom_id res chain seq x y z
N MET A 1 -29.18 -0.18 6.99
CA MET A 1 -28.13 0.85 6.88
C MET A 1 -26.79 0.35 7.44
N TYR A 2 -26.65 0.09 8.74
CA TYR A 2 -25.37 -0.31 9.35
C TYR A 2 -24.76 -1.60 8.77
N ILE A 3 -25.56 -2.62 8.46
CA ILE A 3 -25.06 -3.83 7.79
C ILE A 3 -24.42 -3.50 6.43
N GLY A 4 -25.05 -2.60 5.66
CA GLY A 4 -24.50 -2.15 4.37
C GLY A 4 -23.16 -1.43 4.55
N VAL A 5 -23.05 -0.57 5.57
CA VAL A 5 -21.81 0.14 5.91
C VAL A 5 -20.70 -0.82 6.32
N ILE A 6 -21.03 -1.85 7.11
CA ILE A 6 -20.09 -2.90 7.48
C ILE A 6 -19.64 -3.70 6.25
N MET A 7 -20.56 -4.07 5.35
CA MET A 7 -20.22 -4.79 4.13
C MET A 7 -19.33 -3.97 3.20
N ILE A 8 -19.66 -2.69 3.00
CA ILE A 8 -18.83 -1.77 2.20
C ILE A 8 -17.46 -1.61 2.85
N GLY A 9 -17.40 -1.38 4.18
CA GLY A 9 -16.13 -1.27 4.90
C GLY A 9 -15.27 -2.54 4.77
N LEU A 10 -15.88 -3.73 4.88
CA LEU A 10 -15.16 -4.99 4.69
C LEU A 10 -14.57 -5.11 3.28
N LEU A 11 -15.39 -4.88 2.24
CA LEU A 11 -14.96 -4.96 0.84
C LEU A 11 -13.86 -3.95 0.55
N HIS A 12 -14.03 -2.75 1.07
CA HIS A 12 -13.07 -1.68 0.92
C HIS A 12 -11.73 -2.03 1.58
N GLY A 13 -11.73 -2.60 2.79
CA GLY A 13 -10.49 -3.07 3.44
C GLY A 13 -9.74 -4.17 2.66
N LEU A 14 -10.35 -4.82 1.67
CA LEU A 14 -9.67 -5.76 0.77
C LEU A 14 -8.88 -5.05 -0.34
N GLU A 15 -9.14 -3.77 -0.57
CA GLU A 15 -8.49 -3.02 -1.64
C GLU A 15 -7.00 -2.84 -1.34
N PRO A 16 -6.12 -3.09 -2.33
CA PRO A 16 -4.67 -2.98 -2.14
C PRO A 16 -4.22 -1.55 -1.83
N GLY A 17 -5.06 -0.55 -2.15
CA GLY A 17 -4.87 0.86 -1.81
C GLY A 17 -4.68 1.11 -0.31
N HIS A 18 -5.19 0.23 0.57
CA HIS A 18 -5.04 0.37 2.02
C HIS A 18 -3.76 -0.22 2.59
N GLY A 19 -2.82 -0.61 1.74
CA GLY A 19 -1.47 -0.97 2.18
C GLY A 19 -1.33 -2.38 2.74
N TRP A 20 -2.34 -3.25 2.63
CA TRP A 20 -2.18 -4.67 2.99
C TRP A 20 -1.04 -5.37 2.25
N PRO A 21 -0.72 -5.07 0.96
CA PRO A 21 0.44 -5.70 0.32
C PRO A 21 1.75 -5.33 1.02
N VAL A 22 1.86 -4.10 1.53
CA VAL A 22 3.02 -3.63 2.30
C VAL A 22 3.08 -4.36 3.65
N ALA A 23 1.93 -4.56 4.32
CA ALA A 23 1.86 -5.34 5.55
C ALA A 23 2.32 -6.79 5.35
N VAL A 24 1.91 -7.43 4.25
CA VAL A 24 2.35 -8.78 3.86
C VAL A 24 3.87 -8.80 3.66
N MET A 25 4.41 -7.90 2.85
CA MET A 25 5.85 -7.84 2.57
C MET A 25 6.68 -7.58 3.83
N TYR A 26 6.23 -6.70 4.73
CA TYR A 26 6.86 -6.48 6.03
C TYR A 26 6.86 -7.76 6.87
N SER A 27 5.72 -8.43 6.95
CA SER A 27 5.55 -9.61 7.82
C SER A 27 6.40 -10.81 7.38
N MET A 28 6.63 -10.97 6.07
CA MET A 28 7.44 -12.06 5.50
C MET A 28 8.90 -12.00 5.95
N GLN A 29 9.38 -10.84 6.38
CA GLN A 29 10.76 -10.63 6.81
C GLN A 29 10.96 -10.93 8.31
N LYS A 30 9.89 -11.24 9.04
CA LYS A 30 9.94 -11.45 10.49
C LYS A 30 9.76 -12.92 10.85
N ARG A 31 10.31 -13.32 12.00
CA ARG A 31 10.32 -14.71 12.48
C ARG A 31 8.93 -15.34 12.58
N ASN A 32 7.91 -14.55 12.92
CA ASN A 32 6.50 -14.99 12.95
C ASN A 32 5.67 -14.15 11.98
N PRO A 33 5.54 -14.56 10.70
CA PRO A 33 4.86 -13.75 9.71
C PRO A 33 3.37 -13.55 9.94
N VAL A 34 2.70 -14.48 10.64
CA VAL A 34 1.28 -14.34 10.95
C VAL A 34 1.08 -13.23 11.99
N LEU A 35 1.83 -13.29 13.09
CA LEU A 35 1.76 -12.26 14.13
C LEU A 35 2.22 -10.90 13.61
N SER A 36 3.34 -10.86 12.90
CA SER A 36 3.85 -9.62 12.32
C SER A 36 2.91 -9.05 11.27
N GLY A 37 2.21 -9.90 10.50
CA GLY A 37 1.17 -9.49 9.56
C GLY A 37 -0.02 -8.86 10.26
N ALA A 38 -0.54 -9.51 11.32
CA ALA A 38 -1.62 -8.95 12.12
C ALA A 38 -1.25 -7.58 12.71
N VAL A 39 -0.05 -7.47 13.31
CA VAL A 39 0.43 -6.22 13.91
C VAL A 39 0.63 -5.13 12.85
N SER A 40 1.31 -5.43 11.73
CA SER A 40 1.54 -4.44 10.69
C SER A 40 0.25 -3.97 10.04
N SER A 41 -0.68 -4.88 9.72
CA SER A 41 -1.99 -4.50 9.19
C SER A 41 -2.80 -3.68 10.18
N SER A 42 -2.73 -3.98 11.48
CA SER A 42 -3.43 -3.19 12.49
C SER A 42 -2.87 -1.77 12.60
N ILE A 43 -1.55 -1.61 12.55
CA ILE A 43 -0.91 -0.29 12.54
C ILE A 43 -1.29 0.48 11.29
N ILE A 44 -1.26 -0.15 10.11
CA ILE A 44 -1.66 0.49 8.87
C ILE A 44 -3.13 0.91 8.91
N GLY A 45 -4.03 0.01 9.29
CA GLY A 45 -5.46 0.30 9.35
C GLY A 45 -5.79 1.40 10.37
N MET A 46 -5.10 1.44 11.52
CA MET A 46 -5.28 2.51 12.50
C MET A 46 -4.71 3.84 12.00
N GLY A 47 -3.52 3.83 11.40
CA GLY A 47 -2.90 5.03 10.82
C GLY A 47 -3.76 5.62 9.70
N HIS A 48 -4.34 4.75 8.87
CA HIS A 48 -5.29 5.12 7.84
C HIS A 48 -6.54 5.75 8.45
N LEU A 49 -7.21 5.10 9.42
CA LEU A 49 -8.39 5.65 10.08
C LEU A 49 -8.14 7.04 10.72
N ILE A 50 -7.01 7.20 11.39
CA ILE A 50 -6.64 8.49 12.02
C ILE A 50 -6.40 9.56 10.95
N SER A 51 -5.65 9.23 9.90
CA SER A 51 -5.40 10.16 8.80
C SER A 51 -6.68 10.57 8.10
N SER A 52 -7.55 9.60 7.85
CA SER A 52 -8.86 9.80 7.26
C SER A 52 -9.63 10.90 8.00
N ILE A 53 -9.85 10.70 9.31
CA ILE A 53 -10.53 11.68 10.15
C ILE A 53 -9.85 13.06 10.08
N ALA A 54 -8.51 13.09 10.06
CA ALA A 54 -7.75 14.34 9.93
C ALA A 54 -8.00 15.04 8.58
N VAL A 55 -8.12 14.31 7.48
CA VAL A 55 -8.40 14.84 6.13
C VAL A 55 -9.80 15.45 6.08
N VAL A 56 -10.81 14.78 6.62
CA VAL A 56 -12.17 15.33 6.69
C VAL A 56 -12.20 16.62 7.49
N VAL A 57 -11.54 16.64 8.65
CA VAL A 57 -11.43 17.86 9.47
C VAL A 57 -10.73 18.95 8.68
N ALA A 58 -9.62 18.65 8.02
CA ALA A 58 -8.89 19.61 7.19
C ALA A 58 -9.75 20.15 6.04
N TYR A 59 -10.47 19.29 5.32
CA TYR A 59 -11.37 19.68 4.24
C TYR A 59 -12.47 20.62 4.74
N VAL A 60 -13.15 20.28 5.84
CA VAL A 60 -14.24 21.10 6.40
C VAL A 60 -13.75 22.48 6.85
N LEU A 61 -12.51 22.58 7.34
CA LEU A 61 -11.89 23.84 7.71
C LEU A 61 -11.47 24.64 6.46
N LEU A 62 -10.81 23.99 5.50
CA LEU A 62 -10.19 24.64 4.33
C LEU A 62 -11.18 25.02 3.23
N GLN A 63 -12.31 24.33 3.10
CA GLN A 63 -13.32 24.58 2.06
C GLN A 63 -13.89 26.02 2.11
N ARG A 64 -13.75 26.73 3.24
CA ARG A 64 -14.16 28.13 3.38
C ARG A 64 -13.22 29.11 2.67
N TRP A 65 -11.96 28.71 2.47
CA TRP A 65 -10.91 29.55 1.89
C TRP A 65 -10.50 29.08 0.48
N PHE A 66 -10.69 27.81 0.16
CA PHE A 66 -10.29 27.21 -1.12
C PHE A 66 -11.46 26.60 -1.88
N ASN A 67 -11.51 26.84 -3.19
CA ASN A 67 -12.42 26.14 -4.08
C ASN A 67 -11.75 24.85 -4.59
N PHE A 68 -12.06 23.72 -3.94
CA PHE A 68 -11.54 22.41 -4.31
C PHE A 68 -12.15 21.83 -5.60
N GLU A 69 -13.18 22.46 -6.17
CA GLU A 69 -13.78 22.08 -7.46
C GLU A 69 -13.12 22.80 -8.64
N ALA A 70 -12.04 23.55 -8.40
CA ALA A 70 -11.41 24.34 -9.43
C ALA A 70 -10.82 23.44 -10.54
N PRO A 71 -11.09 23.73 -11.83
CA PRO A 71 -10.65 22.88 -12.95
C PRO A 71 -9.14 22.70 -13.06
N TRP A 72 -8.32 23.51 -12.39
CA TRP A 72 -6.86 23.37 -12.40
C TRP A 72 -6.36 22.21 -11.53
N ILE A 73 -7.14 21.78 -10.52
CA ILE A 73 -6.77 20.69 -9.60
C ILE A 73 -6.63 19.37 -10.35
N LYS A 74 -7.51 19.10 -11.33
CA LYS A 74 -7.41 17.89 -12.17
C LYS A 74 -6.11 17.85 -12.98
N TYR A 75 -5.65 18.99 -13.50
CA TYR A 75 -4.40 19.06 -14.25
C TYR A 75 -3.17 18.95 -13.33
N LEU A 76 -3.26 19.47 -12.10
CA LEU A 76 -2.24 19.26 -11.08
C LEU A 76 -2.12 17.77 -10.74
N ALA A 77 -3.25 17.10 -10.45
CA ALA A 77 -3.28 15.67 -10.17
C ALA A 77 -2.71 14.84 -11.33
N ALA A 78 -3.13 15.14 -12.56
CA ALA A 78 -2.59 14.53 -13.78
C ALA A 78 -1.07 14.72 -13.90
N GLY A 79 -0.55 15.92 -13.62
CA GLY A 79 0.88 16.21 -13.62
C GLY A 79 1.65 15.37 -12.61
N VAL A 80 1.15 15.26 -11.37
CA VAL A 80 1.75 14.43 -10.33
C VAL A 80 1.76 12.95 -10.74
N LEU A 81 0.64 12.44 -11.27
CA LEU A 81 0.53 11.06 -11.73
C LEU A 81 1.48 10.76 -12.90
N LEU A 82 1.67 11.69 -13.84
CA LEU A 82 2.65 11.55 -14.92
C LEU A 82 4.09 11.49 -14.41
N VAL A 83 4.43 12.31 -13.41
CA VAL A 83 5.76 12.26 -12.77
C VAL A 83 5.97 10.90 -12.10
N LEU A 84 4.96 10.38 -11.40
CA LEU A 84 5.02 9.05 -10.79
C LEU A 84 5.14 7.93 -11.84
N ALA A 85 4.36 8.01 -12.92
CA ALA A 85 4.42 7.08 -14.03
C ALA A 85 5.81 7.05 -14.68
N TYR A 86 6.39 8.23 -14.95
CA TYR A 86 7.73 8.35 -15.50
C TYR A 86 8.78 7.75 -14.56
N LYS A 87 8.75 8.13 -13.28
CA LYS A 87 9.66 7.58 -12.26
C LYS A 87 9.62 6.05 -12.26
N LEU A 88 8.41 5.49 -12.22
CA LEU A 88 8.20 4.05 -12.15
C LEU A 88 8.58 3.32 -13.46
N PHE A 89 8.38 3.96 -14.61
CA PHE A 89 8.82 3.44 -15.90
C PHE A 89 10.35 3.40 -16.03
N THR A 90 11.05 4.37 -15.43
CA THR A 90 12.52 4.45 -15.43
C THR A 90 13.19 3.58 -14.36
N GLU A 91 12.43 2.99 -13.45
CA GLU A 91 12.95 2.15 -12.36
C GLU A 91 13.66 0.91 -12.94
N LYS A 92 14.96 0.78 -12.64
CA LYS A 92 15.78 -0.32 -13.16
C LYS A 92 15.61 -1.56 -12.30
N THR A 93 14.91 -2.56 -12.83
CA THR A 93 14.65 -3.84 -12.16
C THR A 93 15.85 -4.79 -12.11
N ASP A 94 16.92 -4.53 -12.87
CA ASP A 94 18.10 -5.41 -12.97
C ASP A 94 18.89 -5.54 -11.64
N LYS A 95 18.62 -4.66 -10.66
CA LYS A 95 19.17 -4.80 -9.30
C LYS A 95 18.38 -5.79 -8.42
N MET A 96 17.12 -6.10 -8.77
CA MET A 96 16.30 -7.04 -7.98
C MET A 96 16.71 -8.49 -8.22
N GLU A 97 17.20 -8.81 -9.43
CA GLU A 97 17.70 -10.15 -9.79
C GLU A 97 18.94 -10.57 -8.99
N LYS A 98 19.67 -9.59 -8.42
CA LYS A 98 20.84 -9.79 -7.56
C LYS A 98 20.51 -9.84 -6.06
N GLN A 99 19.23 -9.64 -5.68
CA GLN A 99 18.77 -9.68 -4.30
C GLN A 99 18.13 -11.04 -4.02
N HIS A 100 18.95 -11.96 -3.54
CA HIS A 100 18.50 -13.28 -3.14
C HIS A 100 17.85 -13.20 -1.76
N GLY A 101 16.54 -13.52 -1.69
CA GLY A 101 15.89 -14.12 -0.51
C GLY A 101 15.59 -13.27 0.72
N HIS A 102 16.43 -12.30 1.08
CA HIS A 102 16.31 -11.55 2.34
C HIS A 102 16.78 -10.10 2.18
N ILE A 103 16.32 -9.26 3.11
CA ILE A 103 16.62 -7.83 3.14
C ILE A 103 17.30 -7.51 4.47
N HIS A 104 18.36 -6.70 4.43
CA HIS A 104 19.08 -6.28 5.64
C HIS A 104 18.45 -5.01 6.23
N GLU A 105 18.24 -5.02 7.55
CA GLU A 105 17.73 -3.89 8.32
C GLU A 105 18.90 -2.98 8.72
N ASN A 106 18.84 -1.68 8.38
CA ASN A 106 19.71 -0.61 8.89
C ASN A 106 21.23 -0.68 8.60
N GLN A 107 21.68 -1.37 7.54
CA GLN A 107 23.06 -1.24 7.06
C GLN A 107 23.08 -0.87 5.57
N PRO A 108 23.80 0.21 5.19
CA PRO A 108 23.78 0.73 3.82
C PRO A 108 24.41 -0.25 2.81
N GLU A 109 25.41 -1.03 3.22
CA GLU A 109 26.05 -2.06 2.40
C GLU A 109 26.51 -3.22 3.30
N THR A 110 26.10 -4.45 2.99
CA THR A 110 26.56 -5.66 3.71
C THR A 110 27.04 -6.67 2.68
N GLU A 111 28.36 -6.85 2.59
CA GLU A 111 28.97 -7.93 1.80
C GLU A 111 28.90 -9.22 2.60
N HIS A 112 28.31 -10.25 2.01
CA HIS A 112 28.30 -11.59 2.59
C HIS A 112 28.26 -12.68 1.53
N GLU A 113 28.69 -13.85 1.95
CA GLU A 113 28.90 -15.04 1.13
C GLU A 113 27.61 -15.85 1.01
N HIS A 114 27.26 -16.26 -0.22
CA HIS A 114 26.09 -17.10 -0.50
C HIS A 114 26.49 -18.39 -1.18
N GLU A 115 25.83 -19.47 -0.80
CA GLU A 115 25.88 -20.76 -1.49
C GLU A 115 24.60 -20.92 -2.32
N HIS A 116 24.72 -21.04 -3.64
CA HIS A 116 23.56 -21.35 -4.49
C HIS A 116 23.93 -22.11 -5.76
N GLU A 117 22.90 -22.71 -6.36
CA GLU A 117 23.01 -23.54 -7.56
C GLU A 117 22.64 -22.73 -8.80
N HIS A 118 23.50 -22.81 -9.83
CA HIS A 118 23.19 -22.28 -11.16
C HIS A 118 22.79 -23.41 -12.12
N PRO A 119 21.76 -23.21 -12.97
CA PRO A 119 21.41 -24.16 -14.01
C PRO A 119 22.62 -24.44 -14.92
N GLY A 120 23.18 -25.65 -14.83
CA GLY A 120 24.33 -26.08 -15.64
C GLY A 120 25.72 -25.81 -15.07
N GLN A 121 25.85 -25.11 -13.93
CA GLN A 121 27.14 -24.86 -13.27
C GLN A 121 27.25 -25.48 -11.87
N GLY A 122 26.13 -25.97 -11.30
CA GLY A 122 26.13 -26.60 -9.99
C GLY A 122 26.26 -25.60 -8.85
N TRP A 123 26.57 -26.14 -7.66
CA TRP A 123 26.72 -25.37 -6.43
C TRP A 123 28.06 -24.64 -6.41
N HIS A 124 28.01 -23.34 -6.15
CA HIS A 124 29.21 -22.54 -5.98
C HIS A 124 28.93 -21.38 -5.02
N ILE A 125 30.02 -20.76 -4.58
CA ILE A 125 30.02 -19.73 -3.55
C ILE A 125 30.62 -18.45 -4.13
N HIS A 126 29.92 -17.33 -4.00
CA HIS A 126 30.46 -16.03 -4.36
C HIS A 126 29.93 -14.88 -3.49
N PHE A 127 30.65 -13.77 -3.52
CA PHE A 127 30.32 -12.55 -2.78
C PHE A 127 29.28 -11.73 -3.53
N HIS A 128 28.23 -11.32 -2.83
CA HIS A 128 27.24 -10.37 -3.35
C HIS A 128 27.27 -9.06 -2.59
N LYS A 129 27.17 -7.97 -3.35
CA LYS A 129 26.86 -6.63 -2.83
C LYS A 129 25.37 -6.38 -2.95
N HIS A 130 24.68 -6.29 -1.82
CA HIS A 130 23.26 -5.98 -1.77
C HIS A 130 23.04 -4.46 -1.70
N THR A 131 22.14 -3.94 -2.52
CA THR A 131 21.57 -2.61 -2.28
C THR A 131 20.51 -2.68 -1.19
N THR A 132 20.35 -1.64 -0.39
CA THR A 132 19.36 -1.61 0.69
C THR A 132 17.94 -1.65 0.10
N GLY A 133 17.16 -2.68 0.43
CA GLY A 133 15.71 -2.66 0.23
C GLY A 133 15.05 -1.80 1.30
N LEU A 134 13.95 -1.11 0.98
CA LEU A 134 13.21 -0.31 1.96
C LEU A 134 12.52 -1.26 2.97
N VAL A 135 13.18 -1.59 4.08
CA VAL A 135 12.53 -2.24 5.22
C VAL A 135 11.81 -1.15 6.01
N LEU A 136 10.50 -1.02 5.82
CA LEU A 136 9.73 -0.07 6.65
C LEU A 136 9.75 -0.58 8.10
N SER A 137 10.23 0.26 9.03
CA SER A 137 10.01 0.03 10.47
C SER A 137 8.52 0.13 10.78
N LEU A 138 8.07 -0.30 11.98
CA LEU A 138 6.68 -0.10 12.40
C LEU A 138 6.28 1.38 12.37
N TRP A 139 7.23 2.27 12.70
CA TRP A 139 7.03 3.72 12.60
C TRP A 139 6.95 4.17 11.15
N GLY A 140 7.82 3.65 10.28
CA GLY A 140 7.75 3.88 8.84
C GLY A 140 6.42 3.42 8.23
N LEU A 141 5.88 2.27 8.67
CA LEU A 141 4.56 1.77 8.27
C LEU A 141 3.45 2.71 8.71
N ALA A 142 3.50 3.22 9.95
CA ALA A 142 2.53 4.19 10.44
C ALA A 142 2.57 5.49 9.64
N THR A 143 3.76 6.02 9.33
CA THR A 143 3.91 7.22 8.49
C THR A 143 3.42 6.97 7.06
N PHE A 144 3.76 5.82 6.48
CA PHE A 144 3.26 5.41 5.16
C PHE A 144 1.74 5.34 5.15
N ALA A 145 1.14 4.68 6.13
CA ALA A 145 -0.31 4.55 6.26
C ALA A 145 -1.01 5.89 6.48
N PHE A 146 -0.39 6.79 7.26
CA PHE A 146 -0.89 8.14 7.45
C PHE A 146 -0.91 8.89 6.11
N ILE A 147 0.17 8.91 5.35
CA ILE A 147 0.20 9.56 4.02
C ILE A 147 -0.81 8.90 3.06
N LEU A 148 -0.94 7.57 3.11
CA LEU A 148 -1.86 6.80 2.28
C LEU A 148 -3.33 7.11 2.59
N GLY A 149 -3.66 7.43 3.85
CA GLY A 149 -4.98 7.86 4.26
C GLY A 149 -5.42 9.19 3.64
N PHE A 150 -4.50 10.09 3.29
CA PHE A 150 -4.82 11.31 2.55
C PHE A 150 -5.29 11.06 1.11
N ALA A 151 -4.94 9.92 0.52
CA ALA A 151 -5.25 9.61 -0.87
C ALA A 151 -6.63 8.97 -1.06
N HIS A 152 -7.34 8.66 0.02
CA HIS A 152 -8.61 7.93 0.01
C HIS A 152 -9.77 8.87 0.33
N GLU A 153 -10.81 8.86 -0.51
CA GLU A 153 -11.91 9.84 -0.49
C GLU A 153 -13.21 9.29 0.14
N GLU A 154 -13.25 8.06 0.66
CA GLU A 154 -14.53 7.39 0.97
C GLU A 154 -15.25 7.97 2.19
N GLU A 155 -14.60 8.84 2.96
CA GLU A 155 -15.22 9.49 4.12
C GLU A 155 -16.32 10.48 3.74
N PHE A 156 -16.25 11.06 2.54
CA PHE A 156 -17.31 11.93 2.02
C PHE A 156 -18.62 11.16 1.80
N ALA A 157 -18.54 9.86 1.46
CA ALA A 157 -19.72 9.00 1.35
C ALA A 157 -20.38 8.74 2.71
N LEU A 158 -19.60 8.67 3.80
CA LEU A 158 -20.12 8.55 5.16
C LEU A 158 -20.82 9.83 5.62
N LEU A 159 -20.32 11.02 5.23
CA LEU A 159 -20.97 12.30 5.53
C LEU A 159 -22.37 12.41 4.91
N ALA A 160 -22.57 11.87 3.71
CA ALA A 160 -23.90 11.81 3.08
C ALA A 160 -24.90 10.94 3.87
N LEU A 161 -24.44 9.83 4.44
CA LEU A 161 -25.27 8.98 5.31
C LEU A 161 -25.61 9.67 6.64
N VAL A 162 -24.68 10.46 7.19
CA VAL A 162 -24.93 11.29 8.38
C VAL A 162 -25.98 12.36 8.10
N ALA A 163 -25.91 13.03 6.94
CA ALA A 163 -26.93 13.98 6.51
C ALA A 163 -28.33 13.33 6.37
N GLY A 164 -28.38 12.02 6.10
CA GLY A 164 -29.60 11.20 6.10
C GLY A 164 -30.16 10.82 7.48
N GLY A 165 -29.61 11.36 8.58
CA GLY A 165 -30.11 11.15 9.95
C GLY A 165 -29.44 10.03 10.73
N ALA A 166 -28.35 9.46 10.20
CA ALA A 166 -27.58 8.44 10.89
C ALA A 166 -26.67 9.02 11.98
N ASN A 167 -26.41 8.25 13.04
CA ASN A 167 -25.41 8.65 14.04
C ASN A 167 -24.00 8.53 13.44
N ALA A 168 -23.34 9.68 13.28
CA ALA A 168 -22.01 9.80 12.68
C ALA A 168 -20.95 8.95 13.37
N TRP A 169 -20.95 8.92 14.70
CA TRP A 169 -19.96 8.18 15.47
C TRP A 169 -20.10 6.67 15.28
N ILE A 170 -21.34 6.16 15.31
CA ILE A 170 -21.61 4.73 15.12
C ILE A 170 -21.27 4.32 13.69
N LEU A 171 -21.62 5.14 12.70
CA LEU A 171 -21.27 4.87 11.30
C LEU A 171 -19.76 4.83 11.09
N MET A 172 -19.04 5.86 11.53
CA MET A 172 -17.60 5.98 11.34
C MET A 172 -16.84 4.85 12.04
N LEU A 173 -17.23 4.50 13.27
CA LEU A 173 -16.64 3.39 13.99
C LEU A 173 -16.97 2.03 13.35
N SER A 174 -18.22 1.81 12.95
CA SER A 174 -18.62 0.54 12.31
C SER A 174 -17.91 0.33 10.96
N TYR A 175 -17.78 1.39 10.16
CA TYR A 175 -17.03 1.38 8.92
C TYR A 175 -15.53 1.15 9.17
N GLY A 176 -14.90 1.97 10.02
CA GLY A 176 -13.48 1.88 10.30
C GLY A 176 -13.05 0.52 10.87
N LEU A 177 -13.85 -0.04 11.77
CA LEU A 177 -13.60 -1.39 12.31
C LEU A 177 -13.80 -2.47 11.25
N ALA A 178 -14.77 -2.32 10.35
CA ALA A 178 -14.98 -3.24 9.24
C ALA A 178 -13.80 -3.21 8.25
N VAL A 179 -13.31 -2.02 7.89
CA VAL A 179 -12.12 -1.83 7.06
C VAL A 179 -10.90 -2.49 7.72
N LEU A 180 -10.68 -2.22 9.01
CA LEU A 180 -9.59 -2.82 9.78
C LEU A 180 -9.67 -4.35 9.78
N ALA A 181 -10.87 -4.91 10.01
CA ALA A 181 -11.08 -6.35 9.98
C ALA A 181 -10.81 -6.94 8.58
N GLY A 182 -11.28 -6.29 7.52
CA GLY A 182 -11.03 -6.68 6.13
C GLY A 182 -9.53 -6.68 5.81
N LEU A 183 -8.84 -5.60 6.20
CA LEU A 183 -7.40 -5.40 6.00
C LEU A 183 -6.56 -6.48 6.70
N ILE A 184 -6.85 -6.75 7.98
CA ILE A 184 -6.18 -7.82 8.73
C ILE A 184 -6.45 -9.17 8.06
N THR A 185 -7.71 -9.43 7.70
CA THR A 185 -8.11 -10.70 7.09
C THR A 185 -7.37 -10.95 5.78
N VAL A 186 -7.36 -9.98 4.86
CA VAL A 186 -6.67 -10.12 3.56
C VAL A 186 -5.16 -10.17 3.74
N THR A 187 -4.59 -9.45 4.71
CA THR A 187 -3.15 -9.53 5.03
C THR A 187 -2.79 -10.94 5.47
N LEU A 188 -3.52 -11.51 6.42
CA LEU A 188 -3.24 -12.87 6.91
C LEU A 188 -3.46 -13.94 5.84
N ALA A 189 -4.47 -13.77 4.99
CA ALA A 189 -4.67 -14.61 3.81
C ALA A 189 -3.48 -14.48 2.83
N GLY A 190 -3.08 -13.25 2.52
CA GLY A 190 -1.94 -12.92 1.67
C GLY A 190 -0.64 -13.53 2.18
N VAL A 191 -0.40 -13.47 3.50
CA VAL A 191 0.75 -14.12 4.16
C VAL A 191 0.79 -15.63 3.90
N LYS A 192 -0.36 -16.31 3.95
CA LYS A 192 -0.46 -17.75 3.68
C LYS A 192 -0.31 -18.05 2.19
N ILE A 193 -1.00 -17.30 1.35
CA ILE A 193 -1.03 -17.49 -0.11
C ILE A 193 0.35 -17.21 -0.72
N TYR A 194 1.03 -16.14 -0.28
CA TYR A 194 2.33 -15.74 -0.81
C TYR A 194 3.38 -16.83 -0.62
N LYS A 195 3.37 -17.54 0.51
CA LYS A 195 4.27 -18.68 0.74
C LYS A 195 4.11 -19.79 -0.31
N ILE A 196 2.90 -19.97 -0.82
CA ILE A 196 2.58 -20.98 -1.85
C ILE A 196 2.94 -20.46 -3.25
N LEU A 197 2.65 -19.18 -3.52
CA LEU A 197 2.79 -18.59 -4.86
C LEU A 197 4.15 -17.93 -5.12
N ARG A 198 5.02 -17.79 -4.12
CA ARG A 198 6.35 -17.18 -4.23
C ARG A 198 7.13 -17.59 -5.50
N PRO A 199 7.32 -18.89 -5.81
CA PRO A 199 8.11 -19.28 -6.98
C PRO A 199 7.47 -18.88 -8.32
N LYS A 200 6.14 -18.68 -8.36
CA LYS A 200 5.43 -18.24 -9.56
C LYS A 200 5.30 -16.72 -9.66
N LEU A 201 5.39 -15.98 -8.56
CA LEU A 201 5.26 -14.52 -8.54
C LEU A 201 6.59 -13.81 -8.80
N SER A 202 7.71 -14.39 -8.37
CA SER A 202 9.04 -13.78 -8.53
C SER A 202 9.41 -13.48 -9.99
N GLN A 203 8.98 -14.33 -10.93
CA GLN A 203 9.19 -14.11 -12.37
C GLN A 203 8.46 -12.85 -12.92
N TYR A 204 7.42 -12.37 -12.23
CA TYR A 204 6.63 -11.22 -12.67
C TYR A 204 7.03 -9.90 -12.00
N GLU A 205 7.83 -9.93 -10.93
CA GLU A 205 8.28 -8.73 -10.20
C GLU A 205 8.96 -7.72 -11.14
N LYS A 206 9.69 -8.20 -12.16
CA LYS A 206 10.34 -7.38 -13.20
C LYS A 206 9.36 -6.51 -14.01
N TYR A 207 8.10 -6.90 -14.10
CA TYR A 207 7.08 -6.18 -14.88
C TYR A 207 6.24 -5.23 -14.03
N VAL A 208 6.25 -5.36 -12.70
CA VAL A 208 5.41 -4.57 -11.79
C VAL A 208 5.58 -3.06 -12.01
N PRO A 209 6.80 -2.49 -12.06
CA PRO A 209 6.96 -1.05 -12.28
C PRO A 209 6.39 -0.60 -13.63
N LYS A 210 6.64 -1.36 -14.70
CA LYS A 210 6.20 -1.01 -16.06
C LYS A 210 4.68 -1.07 -16.20
N VAL A 211 4.04 -2.11 -15.66
CA VAL A 211 2.58 -2.27 -15.69
C VAL A 211 1.92 -1.15 -14.90
N SER A 212 2.41 -0.87 -13.69
CA SER A 212 1.90 0.22 -12.86
C SER A 212 2.07 1.60 -13.54
N ALA A 213 3.18 1.83 -14.26
CA ALA A 213 3.37 3.07 -15.01
C ALA A 213 2.32 3.22 -16.13
N VAL A 214 2.02 2.14 -16.87
CA VAL A 214 0.98 2.14 -17.91
C VAL A 214 -0.39 2.45 -17.30
N ILE A 215 -0.72 1.83 -16.16
CA ILE A 215 -1.98 2.08 -15.45
C ILE A 215 -2.09 3.55 -15.04
N LEU A 216 -1.02 4.15 -14.51
CA LEU A 216 -1.00 5.56 -14.15
C LEU A 216 -1.23 6.48 -15.35
N VAL A 217 -0.64 6.17 -16.52
CA VAL A 217 -0.88 6.93 -17.75
C VAL A 217 -2.34 6.80 -18.20
N LEU A 218 -2.92 5.60 -18.13
CA LEU A 218 -4.34 5.41 -18.44
C LEU A 218 -5.24 6.21 -17.50
N LEU A 219 -4.92 6.25 -16.21
CA LEU A 219 -5.65 7.04 -15.22
C LEU A 219 -5.57 8.55 -15.53
N VAL A 220 -4.40 9.04 -15.96
CA VAL A 220 -4.23 10.43 -16.41
C VAL A 220 -5.14 10.75 -17.60
N ILE A 221 -5.23 9.85 -18.59
CA ILE A 221 -6.13 10.02 -19.73
C ILE A 221 -7.57 10.09 -19.22
N VAL A 222 -7.98 9.19 -18.33
CA VAL A 222 -9.33 9.20 -17.76
C VAL A 222 -9.62 10.54 -17.07
N ILE A 223 -8.76 11.02 -16.17
CA ILE A 223 -8.96 12.27 -15.41
C ILE A 223 -9.02 13.51 -16.31
N ILE A 224 -8.29 13.53 -17.43
CA ILE A 224 -8.27 14.69 -18.33
C ILE A 224 -9.52 14.71 -19.22
N PHE A 225 -9.95 13.54 -19.71
CA PHE A 225 -10.96 13.42 -20.76
C PHE A 225 -12.36 13.03 -20.29
N PHE A 226 -12.51 12.53 -19.05
CA PHE A 226 -13.78 12.15 -18.43
C PHE A 226 -13.93 12.87 -17.08
#